data_AF-A0A2M8L4C8-F1
#
_entry.id   AF-A0A2M8L4C8-F1
#
_cell.length_a   1.000
_cell.length_b   1.000
_cell.length_c   1.000
_cell.angle_alpha   90.00
_cell.angle_beta   90.00
_cell.angle_gamma   90.00
#
_symmetry.space_group_name_H-M   'P 1'
#
loop_
_entity.id
_entity.type
_entity.pdbx_description
1 polymer ?
#
loop_
_entity_poly.entity_id
_entity_poly.type
_entity_poly.pdbx_seq_one_letter_code
_entity_poly.pdbx_strand_id
1 'polypeptide(L)'
;MPFDKMISYLKKARVVVTHGGPATIFLALKYGQNQPLVVPRTKKYNEHVDNHELFFARFLKEKGEIGAIFPEEDLPSKINEYFRQPVGSKSKKKSFVPNEVINRLIDYTASLR
;
A
#
# COMPACT_ATOMS: atom_id res chain seq x y z
N MET A 1 -15.10 -8.45 -8.02
CA MET A 1 -14.07 -8.62 -9.06
C MET A 1 -13.25 -9.87 -8.74
N PRO A 2 -13.01 -10.77 -9.71
CA PRO A 2 -12.15 -11.94 -9.50
C PRO A 2 -10.70 -11.53 -9.15
N PHE A 3 -10.02 -12.36 -8.35
CA PHE A 3 -8.66 -12.06 -7.88
C PHE A 3 -7.68 -11.84 -9.00
N ASP A 4 -7.67 -12.75 -9.98
CA ASP A 4 -6.69 -12.72 -11.06
C ASP A 4 -6.84 -11.43 -11.88
N LYS A 5 -8.09 -10.96 -12.00
CA LYS A 5 -8.38 -9.67 -12.63
C LYS A 5 -7.82 -8.51 -11.80
N MET A 6 -7.98 -8.53 -10.47
CA MET A 6 -7.34 -7.55 -9.58
C MET A 6 -5.82 -7.55 -9.71
N ILE A 7 -5.18 -8.72 -9.69
CA ILE A 7 -3.73 -8.86 -9.87
C ILE A 7 -3.31 -8.32 -11.24
N SER A 8 -4.08 -8.60 -12.29
CA SER A 8 -3.80 -8.08 -13.64
C SER A 8 -3.82 -6.55 -13.68
N TYR A 9 -4.74 -5.91 -12.94
CA TYR A 9 -4.78 -4.46 -12.83
C TYR A 9 -3.61 -3.92 -12.00
N LEU A 10 -3.27 -4.55 -10.87
CA LEU A 10 -2.11 -4.15 -10.06
C LEU A 10 -0.81 -4.17 -10.88
N LYS A 11 -0.59 -5.21 -11.69
CA LYS A 11 0.59 -5.33 -12.57
C LYS A 11 0.66 -4.25 -13.64
N LYS A 12 -0.48 -3.76 -14.13
CA LYS A 12 -0.57 -2.73 -15.17
C LYS A 12 -0.60 -1.32 -14.59
N ALA A 13 -0.95 -1.17 -13.31
CA ALA A 13 -1.08 0.12 -12.67
C ALA A 13 0.28 0.81 -12.54
N ARG A 14 0.33 2.06 -13.04
CA ARG A 14 1.47 2.94 -12.82
C ARG A 14 1.61 3.25 -11.33
N VAL A 15 0.52 3.64 -10.68
CA VAL A 15 0.47 3.98 -9.25
C VAL A 15 -0.73 3.27 -8.64
N VAL A 16 -0.54 2.71 -7.45
CA VAL A 16 -1.62 2.12 -6.65
C VAL A 16 -1.83 2.99 -5.43
N VAL A 17 -3.05 3.50 -5.27
CA VAL A 17 -3.49 4.22 -4.07
C VAL A 17 -4.37 3.29 -3.24
N THR A 18 -4.09 3.15 -1.94
CA THR A 18 -4.84 2.24 -1.06
C THR A 18 -4.95 2.78 0.37
N HIS A 19 -5.97 2.33 1.10
CA HIS A 19 -6.01 2.39 2.57
C HIS A 19 -4.89 1.57 3.25
N GLY A 20 -4.78 1.71 4.58
CA GLY A 20 -3.72 1.16 5.43
C GLY A 20 -3.83 -0.34 5.74
N GLY A 21 -4.72 -1.07 5.06
CA GLY A 21 -4.93 -2.50 5.24
C GLY A 21 -3.69 -3.33 4.84
N PRO A 22 -3.08 -4.12 5.75
CA PRO A 22 -1.81 -4.80 5.49
C PRO A 22 -1.79 -5.69 4.24
N ALA A 23 -2.83 -6.52 4.06
CA ALA A 23 -2.89 -7.43 2.92
C ALA A 23 -2.94 -6.70 1.56
N THR A 24 -3.69 -5.59 1.49
CA THR A 24 -3.79 -4.78 0.27
C THR A 24 -2.47 -4.09 -0.04
N ILE A 25 -1.80 -3.55 0.98
CA ILE A 25 -0.47 -2.94 0.85
C ILE A 25 0.52 -3.96 0.29
N PHE A 26 0.55 -5.19 0.84
CA PHE A 26 1.48 -6.22 0.38
C PHE A 26 1.20 -6.70 -1.03
N LEU A 27 -0.08 -6.83 -1.42
CA LEU A 27 -0.45 -7.10 -2.80
C LEU A 27 0.07 -6.01 -3.75
N ALA A 28 -0.07 -4.74 -3.38
CA ALA A 28 0.42 -3.62 -4.17
C ALA A 28 1.95 -3.58 -4.23
N LEU A 29 2.65 -3.86 -3.13
CA LEU A 29 4.12 -3.97 -3.12
C LEU A 29 4.62 -5.09 -4.03
N LYS A 30 3.97 -6.26 -3.97
CA LYS A 30 4.36 -7.44 -4.74
C LYS A 30 4.11 -7.26 -6.25
N TYR A 31 2.93 -6.76 -6.62
CA TYR A 31 2.49 -6.76 -8.02
C TYR A 31 2.54 -5.40 -8.71
N GLY A 32 2.54 -4.29 -7.97
CA GLY A 32 2.56 -2.94 -8.54
C GLY A 32 3.89 -2.63 -9.25
N GLN A 33 3.89 -1.65 -10.14
CA GLN A 33 5.13 -1.19 -10.81
C GLN A 33 5.95 -0.24 -9.94
N ASN A 34 5.29 0.53 -9.08
CA ASN A 34 5.89 1.47 -8.13
C ASN A 34 5.54 1.08 -6.70
N GLN A 35 6.12 1.79 -5.72
CA GLN A 35 5.63 1.72 -4.35
C GLN A 35 4.16 2.19 -4.30
N PRO A 36 3.32 1.60 -3.44
CA PRO A 36 1.98 2.10 -3.25
C PRO A 36 2.00 3.42 -2.49
N LEU A 37 0.99 4.25 -2.78
CA LEU A 37 0.67 5.45 -2.01
C LEU A 37 -0.47 5.10 -1.04
N VAL A 38 -0.15 5.05 0.25
CA VAL A 38 -1.08 4.63 1.30
C VAL A 38 -1.73 5.84 1.96
N VAL A 39 -3.06 5.82 2.05
CA VAL A 39 -3.87 6.82 2.77
C VAL A 39 -4.61 6.08 3.89
N PRO A 40 -4.01 5.94 5.08
CA PRO A 40 -4.57 5.12 6.14
C PRO A 40 -5.88 5.70 6.67
N ARG A 41 -6.87 4.83 6.93
CA ARG A 41 -8.09 5.23 7.62
C ARG A 41 -7.79 5.49 9.09
N THR A 42 -8.51 6.44 9.68
CA THR A 42 -8.29 6.79 11.09
C THR A 42 -9.55 6.78 11.92
N LYS A 43 -9.38 6.52 13.23
CA LYS A 43 -10.47 6.59 14.21
C LYS A 43 -11.03 8.01 14.34
N LYS A 44 -10.19 9.05 14.19
CA LYS A 44 -10.61 10.46 14.33
C LYS A 44 -11.74 10.85 13.35
N TYR A 45 -11.77 10.24 12.16
CA TYR A 45 -12.81 10.45 11.16
C TYR A 45 -13.86 9.33 11.15
N ASN A 46 -13.84 8.44 12.16
CA ASN A 46 -14.75 7.30 12.29
C ASN A 46 -14.74 6.34 11.08
N GLU A 47 -13.60 6.24 10.39
CA GLU A 47 -13.41 5.37 9.22
C GLU A 47 -12.94 3.96 9.58
N HIS A 48 -12.37 3.82 10.78
CA HIS A 48 -11.86 2.57 11.32
C HIS A 48 -12.05 2.52 12.84
N VAL A 49 -12.05 1.31 13.40
CA VAL A 49 -12.29 1.07 14.84
C VAL A 49 -11.15 1.65 15.70
N ASP A 50 -9.93 1.60 15.18
CA ASP A 50 -8.72 2.10 15.83
C ASP A 50 -7.76 2.79 14.83
N ASN A 51 -6.56 3.13 15.29
CA ASN A 51 -5.52 3.76 14.47
C ASN A 51 -4.45 2.76 14.00
N HIS A 52 -4.73 1.46 13.98
CA HIS A 52 -3.75 0.45 13.60
C HIS A 52 -3.27 0.64 12.15
N GLU A 53 -4.17 0.98 11.23
CA GLU A 53 -3.81 1.36 9.85
C GLU A 53 -2.81 2.53 9.80
N LEU A 54 -3.02 3.56 10.64
CA LEU A 54 -2.15 4.73 10.72
C LEU A 54 -0.76 4.35 11.23
N PHE A 55 -0.67 3.60 12.32
CA PHE A 55 0.60 3.17 12.89
C PHE A 55 1.38 2.26 11.93
N PHE A 56 0.68 1.35 11.27
CA PHE A 56 1.29 0.46 10.28
C PHE A 56 1.82 1.22 9.06
N ALA A 57 1.05 2.18 8.54
CA ALA A 57 1.49 3.03 7.44
C ALA A 57 2.72 3.89 7.82
N ARG A 58 2.77 4.44 9.04
CA ARG A 58 3.96 5.14 9.54
C ARG A 58 5.19 4.25 9.58
N PHE A 59 5.05 3.07 10.18
CA PHE A 59 6.12 2.08 10.25
C PHE A 59 6.68 1.72 8.87
N LEU A 60 5.82 1.41 7.89
CA LEU A 60 6.29 1.06 6.54
C LEU A 60 6.88 2.26 5.78
N LYS A 61 6.36 3.47 5.96
CA LYS A 61 6.93 4.70 5.37
C LYS A 61 8.34 4.95 5.92
N GLU A 62 8.55 4.79 7.23
CA GLU A 62 9.87 4.90 7.87
C GLU A 62 10.88 3.87 7.36
N LYS A 63 10.44 2.65 7.03
CA LYS A 63 11.28 1.65 6.37
C LYS A 63 11.52 1.93 4.89
N GLY A 64 10.84 2.93 4.31
CA GLY A 64 10.94 3.28 2.90
C GLY A 64 10.33 2.23 1.99
N GLU A 65 9.33 1.48 2.47
CA GLU A 65 8.62 0.45 1.68
C GLU A 65 7.49 1.07 0.86
N ILE A 66 6.83 2.10 1.41
CA ILE A 66 5.64 2.74 0.82
C ILE A 66 5.78 4.27 0.80
N GLY A 67 5.04 4.91 -0.10
CA GLY A 67 4.61 6.29 0.13
C GLY A 67 3.38 6.27 1.05
N ALA A 68 3.24 7.26 1.93
CA ALA A 68 1.98 7.45 2.65
C ALA A 68 1.65 8.93 2.84
N ILE A 69 0.36 9.24 2.87
CA ILE A 69 -0.17 10.57 3.14
C ILE A 69 -1.04 10.46 4.39
N PHE A 70 -0.69 11.21 5.43
CA PHE A 70 -1.37 11.18 6.72
C PHE A 70 -2.45 12.27 6.81
N PRO A 71 -3.42 12.14 7.74
CA PRO A 71 -4.51 13.10 7.94
C PRO A 71 -4.11 14.57 8.06
N GLU A 72 -2.93 14.83 8.59
CA GLU A 72 -2.36 16.15 8.81
C GLU A 72 -1.70 16.75 7.55
N GLU A 73 -1.54 15.98 6.48
CA GLU A 73 -0.87 16.41 5.24
C GLU A 73 -1.89 16.89 4.18
N ASP A 74 -1.46 17.81 3.32
CA ASP A 74 -2.27 18.26 2.18
C ASP A 74 -2.35 17.16 1.11
N LEU A 75 -3.49 16.47 1.08
CA LEU A 75 -3.73 15.32 0.21
C LEU A 75 -3.56 15.67 -1.28
N PRO A 76 -4.17 16.75 -1.83
CA PRO A 76 -4.02 17.08 -3.24
C PRO A 76 -2.56 17.34 -3.66
N SER A 77 -1.80 18.12 -2.88
CA SER A 77 -0.40 18.42 -3.21
C SER A 77 0.47 17.18 -3.17
N LYS A 78 0.31 16.33 -2.14
CA LYS A 78 1.09 15.10 -1.99
C LYS A 78 0.79 14.07 -3.07
N ILE A 79 -0.47 13.93 -3.46
CA ILE A 79 -0.85 13.09 -4.59
C ILE A 79 -0.17 13.58 -5.88
N ASN A 80 -0.20 14.89 -6.15
CA ASN A 80 0.42 15.48 -7.33
C ASN A 80 1.94 15.31 -7.35
N GLU A 81 2.61 15.50 -6.21
CA GLU A 81 4.04 15.24 -6.04
C GLU A 81 4.38 13.78 -6.37
N TYR A 82 3.59 12.84 -5.86
CA TYR A 82 3.78 11.41 -6.08
C TYR A 82 3.58 11.01 -7.55
N PHE A 83 2.54 11.54 -8.20
CA PHE A 83 2.25 11.23 -9.60
C PHE A 83 3.32 11.72 -10.59
N ARG A 84 4.14 12.71 -10.22
CA ARG A 84 5.26 13.20 -11.03
C ARG A 84 6.49 12.29 -10.98
N GLN A 85 6.55 11.32 -10.07
CA GLN A 85 7.67 10.39 -10.00
C GLN A 85 7.69 9.44 -11.22
N PRO A 86 8.89 9.12 -11.74
CA PRO A 86 9.03 8.19 -12.84
C PRO A 86 8.60 6.77 -12.46
N VAL A 87 8.24 5.97 -13.46
CA VAL A 87 7.84 4.58 -13.26
C VAL A 87 9.08 3.71 -12.99
N GLY A 88 8.99 2.80 -12.03
CA GLY A 88 10.08 1.92 -11.62
C GLY A 88 10.91 2.46 -10.45
N SER A 89 10.45 3.50 -9.76
CA SER A 89 11.11 4.06 -8.56
C SER A 89 11.02 3.18 -7.31
N LYS A 90 10.75 1.88 -7.43
CA LYS A 90 10.77 0.98 -6.27
C LYS A 90 12.12 1.05 -5.58
N SER A 91 12.08 1.17 -4.25
CA SER A 91 13.29 1.11 -3.43
C SER A 91 14.05 -0.18 -3.75
N LYS A 92 15.32 -0.05 -4.16
CA LYS A 92 16.21 -1.21 -4.38
C LYS A 92 16.65 -1.88 -3.07
N LYS A 93 16.22 -1.35 -1.92
CA LYS A 93 16.48 -1.95 -0.62
C LYS A 93 15.73 -3.28 -0.52
N LYS A 94 16.38 -4.26 0.12
CA LYS A 94 15.74 -5.53 0.45
C LYS A 94 14.55 -5.24 1.37
N SER A 95 13.35 -5.68 0.97
CA SER A 95 12.12 -5.55 1.77
C SER A 95 12.39 -6.01 3.20
N PHE A 96 12.02 -5.19 4.18
CA PHE A 96 12.08 -5.57 5.59
C PHE A 96 11.11 -6.72 5.90
N VAL A 97 10.00 -6.80 5.15
CA VAL A 97 9.00 -7.85 5.35
C VAL A 97 9.44 -9.12 4.61
N PRO A 98 9.55 -10.27 5.31
CA PRO A 98 9.91 -11.53 4.68
C PRO A 98 8.88 -11.95 3.61
N ASN A 99 9.38 -12.49 2.49
CA ASN A 99 8.51 -12.98 1.41
C ASN A 99 7.52 -14.05 1.87
N GLU A 100 7.87 -14.85 2.88
CA GLU A 100 6.97 -15.87 3.43
C GLU A 100 5.73 -15.24 4.06
N VAL A 101 5.90 -14.14 4.82
CA VAL A 101 4.77 -13.41 5.44
C VAL A 101 3.86 -12.83 4.36
N ILE A 102 4.45 -12.24 3.32
CA ILE A 102 3.71 -11.69 2.18
C ILE A 102 2.91 -12.80 1.49
N ASN A 103 3.52 -13.95 1.22
CA ASN A 103 2.85 -15.06 0.55
C ASN A 103 1.70 -15.62 1.40
N ARG A 104 1.91 -15.86 2.70
CA ARG A 104 0.85 -16.34 3.59
C ARG A 104 -0.37 -15.42 3.63
N LEU A 105 -0.14 -14.09 3.68
CA LEU A 105 -1.23 -13.12 3.66
C LEU A 105 -1.99 -13.14 2.33
N ILE A 106 -1.26 -13.28 1.22
CA ILE A 106 -1.86 -13.39 -0.11
C ILE A 106 -2.70 -14.66 -0.20
N ASP A 107 -2.16 -15.80 0.23
CA ASP A 107 -2.86 -17.09 0.19
C ASP A 107 -4.13 -17.07 1.05
N TYR A 108 -4.06 -16.48 2.25
CA TYR A 108 -5.23 -16.29 3.11
C TYR A 108 -6.30 -15.40 2.45
N THR A 109 -5.90 -14.28 1.85
CA THR A 109 -6.88 -13.44 1.11
C THR A 109 -7.44 -14.14 -0.13
N ALA A 110 -6.69 -15.10 -0.68
CA ALA A 110 -7.15 -15.90 -1.80
C ALA A 110 -8.15 -16.98 -1.37
N SER A 111 -7.94 -17.57 -0.18
CA SER A 111 -8.74 -18.67 0.37
C SER A 111 -10.05 -18.23 1.05
N LEU A 112 -10.20 -16.96 1.43
CA LEU A 112 -11.46 -16.40 1.96
C LEU A 112 -12.55 -16.22 0.86
N ARG A 113 -12.46 -16.97 -0.23
CA ARG A 113 -13.36 -16.89 -1.38
C ARG A 113 -14.23 -18.12 -1.50
#